data_AF-A0A961JN27-F1
#
_entry.id   AF-A0A961JN27-F1
#
_cell.length_a   1.000
_cell.length_b   1.000
_cell.length_c   1.000
_cell.angle_alpha   90.00
_cell.angle_beta   90.00
_cell.angle_gamma   90.00
#
_symmetry.space_group_name_H-M   'P 1'
#
loop_
_entity.id
_entity.type
_entity.pdbx_description
1 polymer ?
#
loop_
_entity_poly.entity_id
_entity_poly.type
_entity_poly.pdbx_seq_one_letter_code
_entity_poly.pdbx_strand_id
1 'polypeptide(L)'
;LAMERAGYEDLVDGPDARGLRHAFLAERRCSREAAPAGVAARGVDLVAVLGQGAQAARVARACLAAGLPVLLAERDEPGRLALRARIVADYAGDVQAGRLTAAERDTALDGLRTTGGLGELGGAGLVIATEAAA
;
A
#
# COMPACT_ATOMS: atom_id res chain seq x y z
N LEU A 1 6.72 34.27 -22.23
CA LEU A 1 5.25 34.17 -22.28
C LEU A 1 4.72 33.76 -23.67
N ALA A 2 5.11 34.40 -24.78
CA ALA A 2 4.60 34.02 -26.11
C ALA A 2 4.89 32.55 -26.52
N MET A 3 6.10 32.05 -26.25
CA MET A 3 6.48 30.66 -26.56
C MET A 3 5.73 29.62 -25.71
N GLU A 4 5.49 29.91 -24.43
CA GLU A 4 4.69 29.04 -23.55
C GLU A 4 3.24 28.94 -24.02
N ARG A 5 2.66 30.07 -24.43
CA ARG A 5 1.29 30.11 -24.97
C ARG A 5 1.14 29.28 -26.24
N ALA A 6 2.07 29.40 -27.17
CA ALA A 6 2.05 28.62 -28.41
C ALA A 6 2.12 27.10 -28.10
N GLY A 7 3.04 26.69 -27.24
CA GLY A 7 3.13 25.28 -26.82
C GLY A 7 1.89 24.79 -26.07
N TYR A 8 1.25 25.64 -25.26
CA TYR A 8 -0.01 25.31 -24.62
C TYR A 8 -1.13 25.08 -25.65
N GLU A 9 -1.29 26.00 -26.60
CA GLU A 9 -2.32 25.92 -27.65
C GLU A 9 -2.14 24.67 -28.52
N ASP A 10 -0.90 24.28 -28.83
CA ASP A 10 -0.59 23.06 -29.59
C ASP A 10 -0.95 21.76 -28.83
N LEU A 11 -0.82 21.75 -27.50
CA LEU A 11 -0.97 20.53 -26.70
C LEU A 11 -2.34 20.36 -26.06
N VAL A 12 -3.02 21.46 -25.70
CA VAL A 12 -4.20 21.43 -24.82
C VAL A 12 -5.35 20.58 -25.38
N ASP A 13 -5.55 20.60 -26.69
CA ASP A 13 -6.65 19.87 -27.35
C ASP A 13 -6.23 18.50 -27.92
N GLY A 14 -4.95 18.14 -27.76
CA GLY A 14 -4.39 16.86 -28.20
C GLY A 14 -4.97 15.64 -27.46
N PRO A 15 -4.87 14.44 -28.06
CA PRO A 15 -5.40 13.22 -27.47
C PRO A 15 -4.76 12.89 -26.12
N ASP A 16 -3.46 13.10 -25.97
CA ASP A 16 -2.72 12.83 -24.72
C ASP A 16 -3.20 13.74 -23.59
N ALA A 17 -3.35 15.05 -23.87
CA ALA A 17 -3.83 16.02 -22.88
C ALA A 17 -5.27 15.71 -22.44
N ARG A 18 -6.13 15.27 -23.37
CA ARG A 18 -7.49 14.79 -23.04
C ARG A 18 -7.45 13.53 -22.16
N GLY A 19 -6.59 12.57 -22.50
CA GLY A 19 -6.42 11.32 -21.73
C GLY A 19 -5.95 11.58 -20.30
N LEU A 20 -4.93 12.43 -20.12
CA LEU A 20 -4.41 12.79 -18.80
C LEU A 20 -5.44 13.57 -17.97
N ARG A 21 -6.20 14.50 -18.58
CA ARG A 21 -7.32 15.17 -17.88
C ARG A 21 -8.40 14.20 -17.47
N HIS A 22 -8.72 13.21 -18.31
CA HIS A 22 -9.68 12.17 -17.96
C HIS A 22 -9.20 11.36 -16.75
N ALA A 23 -7.97 10.84 -16.78
CA ALA A 23 -7.40 10.08 -15.66
C ALA A 23 -7.39 10.91 -14.36
N PHE A 24 -6.92 12.15 -14.42
CA PHE A 24 -6.89 13.06 -13.27
C PHE A 24 -8.30 13.30 -12.68
N LEU A 25 -9.30 13.53 -13.53
CA LEU A 25 -10.67 13.75 -13.06
C LEU A 25 -11.31 12.45 -12.53
N ALA A 26 -10.99 11.29 -13.12
CA ALA A 26 -11.47 10.00 -12.65
C ALA A 26 -10.91 9.67 -11.26
N GLU A 27 -9.61 9.79 -11.04
CA GLU A 27 -8.96 9.55 -9.74
C GLU A 27 -9.55 10.46 -8.65
N ARG A 28 -9.78 11.75 -8.95
CA ARG A 28 -10.41 12.69 -8.00
C ARG A 28 -11.87 12.38 -7.70
N ARG A 29 -12.59 11.74 -8.62
CA ARG A 29 -13.97 11.30 -8.37
C ARG A 29 -13.96 10.09 -7.45
N CYS A 30 -13.13 9.09 -7.73
CA CYS A 30 -13.00 7.89 -6.91
C CYS A 30 -12.60 8.22 -5.46
N SER A 31 -11.69 9.19 -5.24
CA SER A 31 -11.28 9.57 -3.88
C SER A 31 -12.32 10.37 -3.11
N ARG A 32 -13.28 10.99 -3.80
CA ARG A 32 -14.36 11.80 -3.20
C ARG A 32 -15.64 11.01 -2.97
N GLU A 33 -15.74 9.81 -3.53
CA GLU A 33 -16.93 8.99 -3.39
C GLU A 33 -17.05 8.59 -1.92
N ALA A 34 -17.98 9.26 -1.23
CA ALA A 34 -18.25 8.96 0.17
C ALA A 34 -18.77 7.53 0.27
N ALA A 35 -18.52 6.89 1.42
CA ALA A 35 -19.22 5.66 1.76
C ALA A 35 -20.74 5.85 1.54
N PRO A 36 -21.46 4.81 1.09
CA PRO A 36 -22.90 4.89 0.89
C PRO A 36 -23.58 5.57 2.08
N ALA A 37 -24.48 6.52 1.81
CA ALA A 37 -25.07 7.34 2.85
C ALA A 37 -25.67 6.48 3.97
N GLY A 38 -25.27 6.76 5.22
CA GLY A 38 -25.71 6.01 6.41
C GLY A 38 -24.87 4.77 6.75
N VAL A 39 -23.78 4.47 6.02
CA VAL A 39 -22.88 3.35 6.33
C VAL A 39 -21.58 3.87 6.95
N ALA A 40 -21.35 3.53 8.22
CA ALA A 40 -20.05 3.73 8.85
C ALA A 40 -19.10 2.57 8.51
N ALA A 41 -17.91 2.89 7.99
CA ALA A 41 -16.87 1.89 7.80
C ALA A 41 -16.44 1.30 9.16
N ARG A 42 -16.19 0.00 9.18
CA ARG A 42 -15.61 -0.66 10.37
C ARG A 42 -14.17 -0.19 10.55
N GLY A 43 -13.79 0.16 11.77
CA GLY A 43 -12.40 0.43 12.12
C GLY A 43 -11.51 -0.79 11.87
N VAL A 44 -10.29 -0.56 11.40
CA VAL A 44 -9.30 -1.62 11.16
C VAL A 44 -8.09 -1.32 12.03
N ASP A 45 -8.00 -2.01 13.16
CA ASP A 45 -6.92 -1.81 14.15
C ASP A 45 -5.69 -2.72 13.87
N LEU A 46 -5.90 -3.80 13.12
CA LEU A 46 -4.87 -4.75 12.71
C LEU A 46 -5.24 -5.36 11.35
N VAL A 47 -4.28 -5.34 10.43
CA VAL A 47 -4.40 -6.03 9.13
C VAL A 47 -3.58 -7.32 9.19
N ALA A 48 -4.20 -8.43 8.86
CA ALA A 48 -3.46 -9.65 8.59
C ALA A 48 -3.22 -9.81 7.09
N VAL A 49 -1.98 -10.10 6.72
CA VAL A 49 -1.59 -10.41 5.34
C VAL A 49 -1.23 -11.88 5.29
N LEU A 50 -2.05 -12.66 4.59
CA LEU A 50 -1.84 -14.09 4.38
C LEU A 50 -1.24 -14.32 2.99
N GLY A 51 -0.02 -14.86 2.96
CA GLY A 51 0.58 -15.30 1.71
C GLY A 51 2.07 -15.11 1.65
N GLN A 52 2.61 -15.47 0.48
CA GLN A 52 4.04 -15.56 0.22
C GLN A 52 4.48 -14.62 -0.90
N GLY A 53 5.79 -14.38 -0.97
CA GLY A 53 6.42 -13.69 -2.09
C GLY A 53 6.20 -12.18 -2.17
N ALA A 54 6.49 -11.61 -3.33
CA ALA A 54 6.58 -10.15 -3.52
C ALA A 54 5.25 -9.40 -3.30
N GLN A 55 4.12 -10.05 -3.61
CA GLN A 55 2.82 -9.42 -3.47
C GLN A 55 2.44 -9.25 -1.99
N ALA A 56 2.65 -10.28 -1.17
CA ALA A 56 2.47 -10.21 0.29
C ALA A 56 3.31 -9.08 0.89
N ALA A 57 4.59 -8.96 0.50
CA ALA A 57 5.46 -7.87 0.96
C ALA A 57 4.92 -6.49 0.58
N ARG A 58 4.43 -6.32 -0.66
CA ARG A 58 3.89 -5.04 -1.14
C ARG A 58 2.63 -4.63 -0.39
N VAL A 59 1.71 -5.57 -0.15
CA VAL A 59 0.49 -5.31 0.63
C VAL A 59 0.85 -4.96 2.07
N ALA A 60 1.70 -5.74 2.72
CA ALA A 60 2.17 -5.48 4.07
C ALA A 60 2.78 -4.08 4.20
N ARG A 61 3.71 -3.72 3.30
CA ARG A 61 4.34 -2.40 3.29
C ARG A 61 3.35 -1.26 3.04
N ALA A 62 2.36 -1.45 2.15
CA ALA A 62 1.32 -0.44 1.92
C ALA A 62 0.48 -0.18 3.18
N CYS A 63 0.12 -1.22 3.93
CA CYS A 63 -0.61 -1.09 5.19
C CYS A 63 0.24 -0.40 6.27
N LEU A 64 1.50 -0.81 6.45
CA LEU A 64 2.42 -0.19 7.40
C LEU A 64 2.67 1.29 7.08
N ALA A 65 2.83 1.64 5.81
CA ALA A 65 2.96 3.04 5.37
C ALA A 65 1.71 3.89 5.63
N ALA A 66 0.53 3.27 5.72
CA ALA A 66 -0.70 3.91 6.14
C ALA A 66 -0.87 3.99 7.67
N GLY A 67 0.12 3.53 8.44
CA GLY A 67 0.07 3.48 9.90
C GLY A 67 -0.76 2.33 10.48
N LEU A 68 -1.13 1.35 9.66
CA LEU A 68 -1.88 0.17 10.09
C LEU A 68 -0.92 -0.93 10.52
N PRO A 69 -1.02 -1.45 11.77
CA PRO A 69 -0.25 -2.62 12.19
C PRO A 69 -0.54 -3.82 11.29
N VAL A 70 0.49 -4.63 11.03
CA VAL A 70 0.41 -5.80 10.16
C VAL A 70 0.84 -7.07 10.88
N LEU A 71 -0.01 -8.09 10.83
CA LEU A 71 0.35 -9.48 11.13
C LEU A 71 0.58 -10.23 9.81
N LEU A 72 1.84 -10.49 9.48
CA LEU A 72 2.24 -11.23 8.29
C LEU A 72 2.22 -12.73 8.57
N ALA A 73 1.27 -13.44 7.97
CA ALA A 73 1.09 -14.87 8.10
C ALA A 73 1.68 -15.60 6.89
N GLU A 74 2.72 -16.38 7.13
CA GLU A 74 3.32 -17.27 6.16
C GLU A 74 3.76 -18.54 6.91
N ARG A 75 3.45 -19.73 6.39
CA ARG A 75 3.56 -21.01 7.11
C ARG A 75 5.00 -21.45 7.31
N ASP A 76 5.80 -21.37 6.25
CA ASP A 76 7.19 -21.81 6.24
C ASP A 76 8.12 -20.82 6.95
N GLU A 77 8.89 -21.27 7.94
CA GLU A 77 9.75 -20.35 8.68
C GLU A 77 10.79 -19.64 7.79
N PRO A 78 11.54 -20.32 6.92
CA PRO A 78 12.40 -19.68 5.93
C PRO A 78 11.67 -18.66 5.05
N GLY A 79 10.50 -19.02 4.51
CA GLY A 79 9.66 -18.12 3.71
C GLY A 79 9.26 -16.85 4.46
N ARG A 80 8.74 -17.01 5.68
CA ARG A 80 8.36 -15.93 6.59
C ARG A 80 9.53 -15.00 6.95
N LEU A 81 10.70 -15.55 7.25
CA LEU A 81 11.91 -14.77 7.53
C LEU A 81 12.38 -13.99 6.31
N ALA A 82 12.42 -14.63 5.13
CA ALA A 82 12.79 -13.98 3.88
C ALA A 82 11.82 -12.83 3.54
N LEU A 83 10.53 -13.03 3.78
CA LEU A 83 9.49 -12.04 3.53
C LEU A 83 9.63 -10.83 4.46
N ARG A 84 9.87 -11.06 5.76
CA ARG A 84 10.17 -9.98 6.72
C ARG A 84 11.44 -9.23 6.31
N ALA A 85 12.51 -9.94 5.98
CA ALA A 85 13.78 -9.34 5.58
C ALA A 85 13.62 -8.45 4.35
N ARG A 86 12.81 -8.86 3.37
CA ARG A 86 12.49 -8.05 2.20
C ARG A 86 11.79 -6.74 2.58
N ILE A 87 10.77 -6.78 3.44
CA ILE A 87 10.06 -5.56 3.87
C ILE A 87 11.03 -4.60 4.58
N VAL A 88 11.88 -5.12 5.46
CA VAL A 88 12.92 -4.33 6.13
C VAL A 88 13.88 -3.70 5.13
N ALA A 89 14.33 -4.46 4.13
CA ALA A 89 15.22 -3.96 3.09
C ALA A 89 14.58 -2.87 2.21
N ASP A 90 13.29 -3.02 1.86
CA ASP A 90 12.56 -2.02 1.08
C ASP A 90 12.51 -0.67 1.83
N TYR A 91 12.20 -0.68 3.13
CA TYR A 91 12.24 0.53 3.95
C TYR A 91 13.66 1.10 4.11
N ALA A 92 14.68 0.25 4.25
CA ALA A 92 16.06 0.72 4.27
C ALA A 92 16.43 1.44 2.97
N GLY A 93 15.96 0.92 1.82
CA GLY A 93 16.13 1.56 0.52
C GLY A 93 15.41 2.90 0.40
N ASP A 94 14.24 3.07 1.01
CA ASP A 94 13.56 4.38 1.06
C ASP A 94 14.32 5.41 1.88
N VAL A 95 14.89 5.00 3.02
CA VAL A 95 15.72 5.88 3.84
C VAL A 95 16.98 6.29 3.09
N GLN A 96 17.65 5.34 2.44
CA GLN A 96 18.82 5.64 1.60
C GLN A 96 18.48 6.57 0.43
N ALA A 97 17.29 6.43 -0.15
CA ALA A 97 16.81 7.30 -1.22
C ALA A 97 16.26 8.65 -0.74
N GLY A 98 16.27 8.93 0.57
CA GLY A 98 15.75 10.17 1.15
C GLY A 98 14.22 10.31 1.06
N ARG A 99 13.49 9.22 0.82
CA ARG A 99 12.01 9.21 0.78
C ARG A 99 11.37 9.12 2.16
N LEU A 100 12.10 8.60 3.14
CA LEU A 100 11.68 8.44 4.53
C LEU A 100 12.85 8.73 5.47
N THR A 101 12.55 9.16 6.68
CA THR A 101 13.51 9.23 7.78
C THR A 101 13.70 7.86 8.44
N ALA A 102 14.81 7.70 9.16
CA ALA A 102 15.05 6.50 9.98
C ALA A 102 13.92 6.27 11.00
N ALA A 103 13.44 7.34 11.64
CA ALA A 103 12.37 7.27 12.64
C ALA A 103 11.02 6.83 12.05
N GLU A 104 10.67 7.31 10.85
CA GLU A 104 9.45 6.88 10.15
C GLU A 104 9.52 5.40 9.75
N ARG A 105 10.69 4.93 9.28
CA ARG A 105 10.91 3.49 9.06
C ARG A 105 10.70 2.70 10.34
N ASP A 106 11.35 3.12 11.42
CA ASP A 106 11.36 2.34 12.68
C ASP A 106 9.93 2.25 13.23
N THR A 107 9.19 3.35 13.21
CA THR A 107 7.76 3.40 13.55
C THR A 107 6.92 2.43 12.70
N ALA A 108 7.15 2.39 11.39
CA ALA A 108 6.45 1.47 10.51
C ALA A 108 6.83 0.00 10.80
N LEU A 109 8.10 -0.30 11.05
CA LEU A 109 8.57 -1.67 11.32
C LEU A 109 8.15 -2.18 12.70
N ASP A 110 7.95 -1.31 13.69
CA ASP A 110 7.37 -1.66 15.00
C ASP A 110 5.94 -2.22 14.85
N GLY A 111 5.21 -1.76 13.83
CA GLY A 111 3.89 -2.27 13.47
C GLY A 111 3.90 -3.65 12.78
N LEU A 112 5.06 -4.20 12.42
CA LEU A 112 5.17 -5.46 11.68
C LEU A 112 5.45 -6.66 12.61
N ARG A 113 4.47 -7.58 12.69
CA ARG A 113 4.59 -8.88 13.35
C ARG A 113 4.50 -10.00 12.32
N THR A 114 5.06 -11.16 12.63
CA THR A 114 4.99 -12.35 11.77
C THR A 114 4.44 -13.55 12.56
N THR A 115 3.72 -14.44 11.90
CA THR A 115 3.23 -15.70 12.47
C THR A 115 3.27 -16.83 11.45
N GLY A 116 3.46 -18.06 11.92
CA GLY A 116 3.28 -19.29 11.13
C GLY A 116 1.89 -19.92 11.27
N GLY A 117 1.06 -19.41 12.17
CA GLY A 117 -0.20 -20.04 12.57
C GLY A 117 -1.42 -19.19 12.22
N LEU A 118 -2.42 -19.81 11.61
CA LEU A 118 -3.70 -19.15 11.31
C LEU A 118 -4.48 -18.77 12.58
N GLY A 119 -4.20 -19.43 13.73
CA GLY A 119 -4.89 -19.16 15.00
C GLY A 119 -4.69 -17.73 15.54
N GLU A 120 -3.61 -17.06 15.14
CA GLU A 120 -3.31 -15.68 15.56
C GLU A 120 -4.06 -14.63 14.72
N LEU A 121 -4.72 -15.04 13.62
CA LEU A 121 -5.47 -14.14 12.74
C LEU A 121 -6.78 -13.65 13.33
N GLY A 122 -7.30 -14.31 14.37
CA GLY A 122 -8.63 -14.03 14.94
C GLY A 122 -8.81 -12.61 15.49
N GLY A 123 -7.70 -11.92 15.80
CA GLY A 123 -7.72 -10.52 16.25
C GLY A 123 -7.64 -9.48 15.13
N ALA A 124 -7.47 -9.88 13.87
CA ALA A 124 -7.35 -8.94 12.75
C ALA A 124 -8.73 -8.42 12.32
N GLY A 125 -8.86 -7.09 12.20
CA GLY A 125 -10.07 -6.45 11.68
C GLY A 125 -10.25 -6.62 10.16
N LEU A 126 -9.16 -6.96 9.47
CA LEU A 126 -9.11 -7.21 8.03
C LEU A 126 -8.07 -8.30 7.73
N VAL A 127 -8.41 -9.28 6.90
CA VAL A 127 -7.48 -10.28 6.36
C VAL A 127 -7.38 -10.10 4.85
N ILE A 128 -6.17 -9.95 4.33
CA ILE A 128 -5.89 -9.87 2.89
C ILE A 128 -5.08 -11.09 2.49
N ALA A 129 -5.66 -11.95 1.67
CA ALA A 129 -4.98 -13.09 1.07
C ALA A 129 -4.33 -12.66 -0.26
N THR A 130 -3.04 -12.92 -0.43
CA THR A 130 -2.31 -12.63 -1.68
C THR A 130 -2.01 -13.88 -2.50
N GLU A 131 -2.50 -15.03 -2.05
CA GLU A 131 -2.52 -16.29 -2.78
C GLU A 131 -3.95 -16.59 -3.25
N ALA A 132 -4.09 -17.24 -4.40
CA ALA A 132 -5.40 -17.75 -4.81
C ALA A 132 -5.80 -18.86 -3.82
N ALA A 133 -7.02 -18.79 -3.27
CA ALA A 133 -7.60 -19.91 -2.54
C ALA A 133 -7.66 -21.10 -3.51
N ALA A 134 -6.79 -22.09 -3.30
CA ALA A 134 -6.83 -23.36 -4.00
C ALA A 134 -7.93 -24.26 -3.41
#